data_AF-A0A6A6Y039-F1
#
_entry.id   AF-A0A6A6Y039-F1
#
_cell.length_a   1.000
_cell.length_b   1.000
_cell.length_c   1.000
_cell.angle_alpha   90.00
_cell.angle_beta   90.00
_cell.angle_gamma   90.00
#
_symmetry.space_group_name_H-M   'P 1'
#
loop_
_entity.id
_entity.type
_entity.pdbx_description
1 polymer ?
#
loop_
_entity_poly.entity_id
_entity_poly.type
_entity_poly.pdbx_seq_one_letter_code
_entity_poly.pdbx_strand_id
1 'polypeptide(L)'
;PTPTATPLRPPFNLLQNILDNSDLSLALAINLPIKQFIDLYAISKHFHWEVNSHLQGYIKAYIAHNAPDTAKIFKWSQYAKSTIYDPAVRPIGIHPAVPLAFRDRNRTIPALRWLQKVMHREHVANKIVSLLACEGLRLPHGTTTIIKKIWFLLEQPTCGQRAATLKDRKSWTDRDLLLATILFHKLDLRFTDPEHGKGEPALRTFLLTQKSLDPMLRVLEGYYSRKDKYTEFVNLILEAFYNEVRHAGMFDEDDEDDDNEDSEFGALGREHWYRPCPPLASPDTMILYEAFAQGLNLQKFIVDSILWGNADPRDGGAIPPIR
;
A
#
# COMPACT_ATOMS: atom_id res chain seq x y z
N PRO A 1 16.10 59.89 -37.00
CA PRO A 1 15.73 59.18 -35.76
C PRO A 1 14.71 58.06 -36.04
N THR A 2 15.21 56.84 -36.18
CA THR A 2 14.41 55.63 -36.36
C THR A 2 13.61 55.38 -35.09
N PRO A 3 12.27 55.20 -35.15
CA PRO A 3 11.48 54.93 -33.96
C PRO A 3 11.86 53.55 -33.40
N THR A 4 12.42 53.54 -32.20
CA THR A 4 12.70 52.35 -31.43
C THR A 4 11.37 51.66 -31.12
N ALA A 5 11.11 50.53 -31.78
CA ALA A 5 9.95 49.69 -31.50
C ALA A 5 9.95 49.33 -30.02
N THR A 6 8.96 49.80 -29.27
CA THR A 6 8.70 49.35 -27.90
C THR A 6 8.54 47.83 -27.90
N PRO A 7 9.25 47.08 -27.04
CA PRO A 7 9.11 45.64 -27.00
C PRO A 7 7.65 45.28 -26.69
N LEU A 8 7.01 44.55 -27.61
CA LEU A 8 5.66 44.02 -27.43
C LEU A 8 5.65 43.20 -26.14
N ARG A 9 4.82 43.59 -25.18
CA ARG A 9 4.62 42.82 -23.95
C ARG A 9 4.20 41.39 -24.35
N PRO A 10 4.82 40.35 -23.79
CA PRO A 10 4.41 38.99 -24.10
C PRO A 10 2.92 38.80 -23.76
N PRO A 11 2.19 37.99 -24.55
CA PRO A 11 0.79 37.71 -24.27
C PRO A 11 0.64 37.11 -22.87
N PHE A 12 -0.41 37.53 -22.15
CA PHE A 12 -0.68 37.04 -20.80
C PHE A 12 -0.85 35.51 -20.83
N ASN A 13 0.05 34.79 -20.19
CA ASN A 13 -0.02 33.35 -20.03
C ASN A 13 -0.46 33.02 -18.60
N LEU A 14 -1.72 32.62 -18.44
CA LEU A 14 -2.30 32.30 -17.14
C LEU A 14 -1.49 31.27 -16.38
N LEU A 15 -1.07 30.19 -17.06
CA LEU A 15 -0.33 29.09 -16.44
C LEU A 15 1.04 29.57 -15.95
N GLN A 16 1.74 30.37 -16.75
CA GLN A 16 3.02 30.94 -16.33
C GLN A 16 2.86 31.80 -15.07
N ASN A 17 1.86 32.69 -15.03
CA ASN A 17 1.62 33.54 -13.86
C ASN A 17 1.23 32.76 -12.60
N ILE A 18 0.50 31.64 -12.74
CA ILE A 18 0.19 30.74 -11.62
C ILE A 18 1.47 30.06 -11.11
N LEU A 19 2.33 29.61 -12.02
CA LEU A 19 3.58 28.93 -11.66
C LEU A 19 4.64 29.88 -11.10
N ASP A 20 4.63 31.15 -11.48
CA ASP A 20 5.54 32.20 -10.96
C ASP A 20 5.26 32.54 -9.49
N ASN A 21 4.04 32.24 -8.99
CA ASN A 21 3.70 32.40 -7.58
C ASN A 21 3.79 31.03 -6.87
N SER A 22 4.69 30.92 -5.89
CA SER A 22 4.95 29.67 -5.15
C SER A 22 3.70 29.11 -4.45
N ASP A 23 2.83 29.98 -3.93
CA ASP A 23 1.63 29.56 -3.21
C ASP A 23 0.55 29.06 -4.16
N LEU A 24 0.36 29.75 -5.30
CA LEU A 24 -0.57 29.31 -6.33
C LEU A 24 -0.10 28.04 -7.03
N SER A 25 1.19 27.90 -7.27
CA SER A 25 1.77 26.69 -7.85
C SER A 25 1.66 25.50 -6.91
N LEU A 26 1.81 25.70 -5.59
CA LEU A 26 1.57 24.68 -4.58
C LEU A 26 0.07 24.32 -4.49
N ALA A 27 -0.83 25.30 -4.49
CA ALA A 27 -2.26 25.06 -4.50
C ALA A 27 -2.71 24.28 -5.73
N LEU A 28 -2.18 24.61 -6.91
CA LEU A 28 -2.39 23.85 -8.14
C LEU A 28 -1.87 22.43 -7.97
N ALA A 29 -0.63 22.27 -7.51
CA ALA A 29 0.01 20.97 -7.34
C ALA A 29 -0.79 20.02 -6.43
N ILE A 30 -1.31 20.50 -5.29
CA ILE A 30 -2.03 19.68 -4.31
C ILE A 30 -3.36 19.15 -4.87
N ASN A 31 -4.02 19.92 -5.74
CA ASN A 31 -5.31 19.57 -6.32
C ASN A 31 -5.21 18.73 -7.61
N LEU A 32 -4.00 18.57 -8.17
CA LEU A 32 -3.81 17.75 -9.36
C LEU A 32 -3.81 16.25 -9.00
N PRO A 33 -4.40 15.39 -9.84
CA PRO A 33 -4.16 13.95 -9.78
C PRO A 33 -2.67 13.65 -9.87
N ILE A 34 -2.19 12.64 -9.14
CA ILE A 34 -0.75 12.36 -9.03
C ILE A 34 -0.07 12.15 -10.38
N LYS A 35 -0.76 11.55 -11.35
CA LYS A 35 -0.25 11.39 -12.72
C LYS A 35 -0.02 12.74 -13.39
N GLN A 36 -1.02 13.64 -13.34
CA GLN A 36 -0.93 14.97 -13.95
C GLN A 36 0.11 15.85 -13.25
N PHE A 37 0.26 15.73 -11.92
CA PHE A 37 1.33 16.40 -11.19
C PHE A 37 2.72 16.00 -11.74
N ILE A 38 2.93 14.70 -12.00
CA ILE A 38 4.20 14.18 -12.51
C ILE A 38 4.41 14.55 -13.97
N ASP A 39 3.35 14.48 -14.78
CA ASP A 39 3.39 14.91 -16.17
C ASP A 39 3.77 16.40 -16.26
N LEU A 40 3.17 17.26 -15.43
CA LEU A 40 3.50 18.68 -15.35
C LEU A 40 4.95 18.90 -14.89
N TYR A 41 5.42 18.12 -13.91
CA TYR A 41 6.82 18.14 -13.43
C TYR A 41 7.82 17.72 -14.51
N ALA A 42 7.43 16.82 -15.41
CA ALA A 42 8.28 16.35 -16.51
C ALA A 42 8.25 17.31 -17.73
N ILE A 43 7.11 17.96 -17.99
CA ILE A 43 6.91 18.80 -19.18
C ILE A 43 7.38 20.24 -18.95
N SER A 44 7.06 20.84 -17.80
CA SER A 44 7.34 22.26 -17.54
C SER A 44 8.66 22.42 -16.79
N LYS A 45 9.65 23.00 -17.47
CA LYS A 45 10.95 23.35 -16.85
C LYS A 45 10.77 24.26 -15.63
N HIS A 46 9.88 25.24 -15.72
CA HIS A 46 9.65 26.19 -14.63
C HIS A 46 9.08 25.50 -13.39
N PHE A 47 8.02 24.70 -13.57
CA PHE A 47 7.44 23.93 -12.48
C PHE A 47 8.43 22.91 -11.89
N HIS A 48 9.26 22.29 -12.73
CA HIS A 48 10.33 21.40 -12.29
C HIS A 48 11.31 22.09 -11.32
N TRP A 49 11.77 23.31 -11.65
CA TRP A 49 12.66 24.09 -10.79
C TRP A 49 11.99 24.51 -9.48
N GLU A 50 10.75 24.97 -9.56
CA GLU A 50 9.97 25.41 -8.39
C GLU A 50 9.77 24.24 -7.41
N VAL A 51 9.31 23.10 -7.93
CA VAL A 51 9.12 21.88 -7.15
C VAL A 51 10.45 21.38 -6.58
N ASN A 52 11.54 21.34 -7.35
CA ASN A 52 12.83 20.87 -6.81
C ASN A 52 13.39 21.77 -5.72
N SER A 53 13.17 23.07 -5.81
CA SER A 53 13.55 24.02 -4.77
C SER A 53 12.82 23.73 -3.45
N HIS A 54 11.58 23.22 -3.50
CA HIS A 54 10.76 22.97 -2.31
C HIS A 54 10.18 21.56 -2.23
N LEU A 55 10.90 20.55 -2.76
CA LEU A 55 10.33 19.23 -3.06
C LEU A 55 9.68 18.56 -1.85
N GLN A 56 10.38 18.58 -0.72
CA GLN A 56 9.85 18.01 0.52
C GLN A 56 8.57 18.72 0.99
N GLY A 57 8.46 20.04 0.76
CA GLY A 57 7.28 20.84 1.06
C GLY A 57 6.09 20.43 0.20
N TYR A 58 6.28 20.38 -1.12
CA TYR A 58 5.26 19.91 -2.08
C TYR A 58 4.77 18.51 -1.74
N ILE A 59 5.69 17.56 -1.51
CA ILE A 59 5.33 16.18 -1.17
C ILE A 59 4.53 16.12 0.13
N LYS A 60 4.98 16.82 1.19
CA LYS A 60 4.29 16.83 2.49
C LYS A 60 2.89 17.42 2.37
N ALA A 61 2.75 18.55 1.68
CA ALA A 61 1.47 19.23 1.52
C ALA A 61 0.51 18.40 0.66
N TYR A 62 1.00 17.82 -0.43
CA TYR A 62 0.21 16.94 -1.31
C TYR A 62 -0.37 15.75 -0.55
N ILE A 63 0.45 15.07 0.27
CA ILE A 63 -0.01 13.89 1.02
C ILE A 63 -0.91 14.28 2.18
N ALA A 64 -0.61 15.38 2.88
CA ALA A 64 -1.47 15.86 3.96
C ALA A 64 -2.90 16.15 3.45
N HIS A 65 -3.03 16.63 2.21
CA HIS A 65 -4.30 16.87 1.57
C HIS A 65 -4.98 15.58 1.07
N ASN A 66 -4.25 14.75 0.32
CA ASN A 66 -4.86 13.64 -0.44
C ASN A 66 -4.86 12.29 0.29
N ALA A 67 -3.93 12.05 1.23
CA ALA A 67 -3.74 10.75 1.87
C ALA A 67 -3.09 10.85 3.27
N PRO A 68 -3.70 11.59 4.23
CA PRO A 68 -3.07 11.91 5.50
C PRO A 68 -2.76 10.68 6.36
N ASP A 69 -3.62 9.66 6.34
CA ASP A 69 -3.42 8.44 7.14
C ASP A 69 -2.38 7.50 6.54
N THR A 70 -2.29 7.44 5.21
CA THR A 70 -1.29 6.62 4.50
C THR A 70 0.11 7.13 4.75
N ALA A 71 0.30 8.45 4.87
CA ALA A 71 1.58 9.06 5.25
C ALA A 71 2.08 8.63 6.64
N LYS A 72 1.17 8.42 7.60
CA LYS A 72 1.50 8.04 8.97
C LYS A 72 1.97 6.59 9.03
N ILE A 73 1.35 5.73 8.24
CA ILE A 73 1.65 4.28 8.16
C ILE A 73 2.95 4.07 7.37
N PHE A 74 3.05 4.62 6.17
CA PHE A 74 4.14 4.36 5.24
C PHE A 74 5.18 5.47 5.25
N LYS A 75 6.00 5.53 6.30
CA LYS A 75 6.99 6.60 6.44
C LYS A 75 8.10 6.46 5.40
N TRP A 76 8.44 7.54 4.70
CA TRP A 76 9.52 7.53 3.69
C TRP A 76 10.87 7.08 4.23
N SER A 77 11.14 7.29 5.53
CA SER A 77 12.36 6.82 6.21
C SER A 77 12.51 5.29 6.20
N GLN A 78 11.40 4.55 6.07
CA GLN A 78 11.40 3.08 5.96
C GLN A 78 11.72 2.62 4.52
N TYR A 79 11.71 3.53 3.54
CA TYR A 79 11.88 3.22 2.12
C TYR A 79 13.10 3.94 1.54
N ALA A 80 14.30 3.59 1.99
CA ALA A 80 15.55 4.21 1.55
C ALA A 80 15.67 4.29 0.00
N LYS A 81 15.27 3.23 -0.72
CA LYS A 81 15.28 3.18 -2.20
C LYS A 81 14.35 4.21 -2.89
N SER A 82 13.41 4.79 -2.15
CA SER A 82 12.46 5.80 -2.65
C SER A 82 12.76 7.20 -2.10
N THR A 83 13.98 7.41 -1.63
CA THR A 83 14.48 8.69 -1.14
C THR A 83 15.62 9.20 -2.01
N ILE A 84 15.80 10.51 -2.03
CA ILE A 84 16.88 11.19 -2.74
C ILE A 84 17.55 12.21 -1.83
N TYR A 85 18.77 12.60 -2.16
CA TYR A 85 19.38 13.79 -1.57
C TYR A 85 18.58 15.04 -1.95
N ASP A 86 18.46 15.99 -1.03
CA ASP A 86 17.71 17.23 -1.29
C ASP A 86 18.32 17.97 -2.50
N PRO A 87 17.55 18.20 -3.58
CA PRO A 87 18.01 18.95 -4.75
C PRO A 87 18.42 20.38 -4.40
N ALA A 88 17.83 20.97 -3.36
CA ALA A 88 18.19 22.29 -2.85
C ALA A 88 19.45 22.27 -1.96
N VAL A 89 20.10 21.11 -1.80
CA VAL A 89 21.36 20.89 -1.05
C VAL A 89 21.29 21.44 0.37
N ARG A 90 20.12 21.29 1.02
CA ARG A 90 19.92 21.77 2.38
C ARG A 90 20.61 20.82 3.37
N PRO A 91 21.40 21.34 4.32
CA PRO A 91 22.04 20.49 5.32
C PRO A 91 21.00 19.83 6.23
N ILE A 92 21.37 18.70 6.84
CA ILE A 92 20.53 18.00 7.84
C ILE A 92 20.20 18.92 9.02
N GLY A 93 21.12 19.84 9.36
CA GLY A 93 20.91 20.82 10.42
C GLY A 93 21.13 20.22 11.82
N ILE A 94 20.86 21.03 12.86
CA ILE A 94 20.98 20.58 14.25
C ILE A 94 19.77 19.72 14.58
N HIS A 95 19.97 18.41 14.72
CA HIS A 95 18.97 17.51 15.29
C HIS A 95 19.61 16.74 16.45
N PRO A 96 18.94 16.56 17.60
CA PRO A 96 19.54 15.89 18.77
C PRO A 96 20.08 14.48 18.49
N ALA A 97 19.44 13.79 17.52
CA ALA A 97 19.80 12.43 17.11
C ALA A 97 20.88 12.36 16.01
N VAL A 98 21.41 13.49 15.53
CA VAL A 98 22.41 13.51 14.44
C VAL A 98 23.75 13.98 15.01
N PRO A 99 24.81 13.15 14.96
CA PRO A 99 26.12 13.56 15.43
C PRO A 99 26.60 14.80 14.67
N LEU A 100 27.34 15.69 15.36
CA LEU A 100 27.82 16.96 14.78
C LEU A 100 28.56 16.77 13.45
N ALA A 101 29.27 15.65 13.27
CA ALA A 101 29.99 15.30 12.05
C ALA A 101 29.09 15.10 10.79
N PHE A 102 27.78 14.91 10.96
CA PHE A 102 26.84 14.72 9.86
C PHE A 102 25.98 15.97 9.60
N ARG A 103 26.18 17.03 10.37
CA ARG A 103 25.33 18.24 10.33
C ARG A 103 25.34 18.94 8.97
N ASP A 104 26.50 18.99 8.34
CA ASP A 104 26.72 19.65 7.05
C ASP A 104 26.44 18.73 5.85
N ARG A 105 26.09 17.46 6.09
CA ARG A 105 25.74 16.56 5.00
C ARG A 105 24.37 16.93 4.44
N ASN A 106 24.23 16.74 3.13
CA ASN A 106 22.97 16.95 2.45
C ASN A 106 21.91 15.98 3.03
N ARG A 107 20.75 16.52 3.38
CA ARG A 107 19.69 15.71 3.96
C ARG A 107 19.03 14.83 2.90
N THR A 108 18.52 13.69 3.35
CA THR A 108 17.71 12.78 2.53
C THR A 108 16.24 13.17 2.66
N ILE A 109 15.52 13.24 1.54
CA ILE A 109 14.10 13.59 1.45
C ILE A 109 13.34 12.53 0.63
N PRO A 110 12.01 12.42 0.79
CA PRO A 110 11.20 11.55 -0.07
C PRO A 110 11.32 11.98 -1.54
N ALA A 111 11.44 11.00 -2.44
CA ALA A 111 11.37 11.23 -3.87
C ALA A 111 9.91 11.22 -4.36
N LEU A 112 9.66 11.72 -5.58
CA LEU A 112 8.35 11.60 -6.22
C LEU A 112 7.89 10.14 -6.40
N ARG A 113 8.83 9.19 -6.52
CA ARG A 113 8.53 7.75 -6.56
C ARG A 113 7.90 7.26 -5.25
N TRP A 114 8.33 7.78 -4.10
CA TRP A 114 7.67 7.48 -2.83
C TRP A 114 6.26 8.05 -2.79
N LEU A 115 6.07 9.28 -3.27
CA LEU A 115 4.73 9.88 -3.37
C LEU A 115 3.80 9.03 -4.24
N GLN A 116 4.25 8.56 -5.41
CA GLN A 116 3.49 7.64 -6.26
C GLN A 116 3.11 6.36 -5.53
N LYS A 117 4.06 5.73 -4.82
CA LYS A 117 3.82 4.51 -4.03
C LYS A 117 2.73 4.72 -2.97
N VAL A 118 2.81 5.82 -2.22
CA VAL A 118 1.82 6.18 -1.19
C VAL A 118 0.44 6.39 -1.82
N MET A 119 0.36 7.16 -2.91
CA MET A 119 -0.92 7.42 -3.56
C MET A 119 -1.53 6.17 -4.21
N HIS A 120 -0.69 5.28 -4.75
CA HIS A 120 -1.13 3.98 -5.26
C HIS A 120 -1.76 3.13 -4.15
N ARG A 121 -1.11 3.04 -2.99
CA ARG A 121 -1.63 2.31 -1.83
C ARG A 121 -2.94 2.91 -1.29
N GLU A 122 -3.05 4.24 -1.27
CA GLU A 122 -4.30 4.94 -0.94
C GLU A 122 -5.42 4.52 -1.90
N HIS A 123 -5.15 4.57 -3.21
CA HIS A 123 -6.12 4.21 -4.24
C HIS A 123 -6.57 2.75 -4.12
N VAL A 124 -5.63 1.80 -4.03
CA VAL A 124 -5.93 0.37 -3.94
C VAL A 124 -6.73 0.05 -2.67
N ALA A 125 -6.35 0.60 -1.51
CA ALA A 125 -7.09 0.37 -0.27
C ALA A 125 -8.53 0.89 -0.35
N ASN A 126 -8.74 2.10 -0.90
CA ASN A 126 -10.08 2.64 -1.10
C ASN A 126 -10.87 1.81 -2.12
N LYS A 127 -10.23 1.36 -3.20
CA LYS A 127 -10.87 0.57 -4.24
C LYS A 127 -11.34 -0.80 -3.72
N ILE A 128 -10.54 -1.48 -2.89
CA ILE A 128 -10.93 -2.73 -2.23
C ILE A 128 -12.20 -2.52 -1.41
N VAL A 129 -12.25 -1.47 -0.58
CA VAL A 129 -13.43 -1.16 0.24
C VAL A 129 -14.65 -0.86 -0.65
N SER A 130 -14.48 -0.07 -1.72
CA SER A 130 -15.57 0.25 -2.63
C SER A 130 -16.11 -0.98 -3.36
N LEU A 131 -15.24 -1.89 -3.81
CA LEU A 131 -15.66 -3.14 -4.47
C LEU A 131 -16.47 -4.02 -3.53
N LEU A 132 -15.98 -4.23 -2.31
CA LEU A 132 -16.72 -4.99 -1.29
C LEU A 132 -18.06 -4.33 -0.97
N ALA A 133 -18.11 -2.99 -0.90
CA ALA A 133 -19.35 -2.27 -0.65
C ALA A 133 -20.36 -2.38 -1.80
N CYS A 134 -19.90 -2.37 -3.06
CA CYS A 134 -20.73 -2.62 -4.25
C CYS A 134 -21.34 -4.02 -4.24
N GLU A 135 -20.62 -5.01 -3.70
CA GLU A 135 -21.07 -6.39 -3.54
C GLU A 135 -21.93 -6.61 -2.28
N GLY A 136 -22.29 -5.53 -1.57
CA GLY A 136 -23.10 -5.59 -0.35
C GLY A 136 -22.31 -5.94 0.92
N LEU A 137 -21.02 -6.22 0.81
CA LEU A 137 -20.11 -6.53 1.91
C LEU A 137 -19.52 -5.26 2.52
N ARG A 138 -20.37 -4.49 3.20
CA ARG A 138 -19.96 -3.23 3.83
C ARG A 138 -18.99 -3.46 4.98
N LEU A 139 -18.04 -2.54 5.10
CA LEU A 139 -17.03 -2.52 6.16
C LEU A 139 -17.25 -1.35 7.10
N PRO A 140 -16.91 -1.48 8.40
CA PRO A 140 -16.98 -0.36 9.34
C PRO A 140 -16.03 0.78 8.96
N HIS A 141 -16.35 1.99 9.45
CA HIS A 141 -15.48 3.14 9.23
C HIS A 141 -14.11 2.96 9.90
N GLY A 142 -13.05 3.32 9.17
CA GLY A 142 -11.65 3.12 9.56
C GLY A 142 -11.00 1.88 8.96
N THR A 143 -11.77 0.97 8.34
CA THR A 143 -11.22 -0.27 7.76
C THR A 143 -10.22 -0.01 6.63
N THR A 144 -10.38 1.08 5.86
CA THR A 144 -9.39 1.50 4.86
C THR A 144 -8.00 1.69 5.48
N THR A 145 -7.92 2.26 6.67
CA THR A 145 -6.67 2.43 7.42
C THR A 145 -6.09 1.09 7.85
N ILE A 146 -6.94 0.13 8.20
CA ILE A 146 -6.52 -1.24 8.54
C ILE A 146 -5.96 -1.97 7.34
N ILE A 147 -6.59 -1.86 6.17
CA ILE A 147 -6.08 -2.44 4.91
C ILE A 147 -4.67 -1.92 4.63
N LYS A 148 -4.42 -0.62 4.85
CA LYS A 148 -3.09 -0.01 4.72
C LYS A 148 -2.10 -0.55 5.76
N LYS A 149 -2.52 -0.75 7.02
CA LYS A 149 -1.67 -1.37 8.05
C LYS A 149 -1.34 -2.84 7.73
N ILE A 150 -2.30 -3.60 7.22
CA ILE A 150 -2.08 -4.98 6.75
C ILE A 150 -1.09 -5.00 5.60
N TRP A 151 -1.23 -4.10 4.62
CA TRP A 151 -0.23 -3.97 3.55
C TRP A 151 1.16 -3.65 4.12
N PHE A 152 1.26 -2.75 5.09
CA PHE A 152 2.54 -2.50 5.75
C PHE A 152 3.16 -3.75 6.39
N LEU A 153 2.35 -4.66 6.95
CA LEU A 153 2.81 -5.97 7.45
C LEU A 153 3.27 -6.90 6.32
N LEU A 154 2.56 -6.93 5.19
CA LEU A 154 2.96 -7.72 4.02
C LEU A 154 4.35 -7.34 3.52
N GLU A 155 4.72 -6.05 3.62
CA GLU A 155 6.04 -5.55 3.23
C GLU A 155 7.14 -5.83 4.26
N GLN A 156 6.85 -6.43 5.41
CA GLN A 156 7.87 -6.86 6.36
C GLN A 156 8.38 -8.26 6.02
N PRO A 157 9.71 -8.42 5.80
CA PRO A 157 10.32 -9.70 5.40
C PRO A 157 10.39 -10.76 6.50
N THR A 158 10.19 -10.41 7.77
CA THR A 158 10.41 -11.33 8.89
C THR A 158 9.21 -11.40 9.82
N CYS A 159 8.96 -12.58 10.40
CA CYS A 159 7.94 -12.77 11.42
C CYS A 159 8.24 -11.92 12.66
N GLY A 160 9.53 -11.75 13.00
CA GLY A 160 9.96 -10.90 14.10
C GLY A 160 9.51 -9.44 13.94
N GLN A 161 9.70 -8.84 12.76
CA GLN A 161 9.24 -7.47 12.48
C GLN A 161 7.73 -7.35 12.46
N ARG A 162 7.02 -8.33 11.86
CA ARG A 162 5.55 -8.38 11.87
C ARG A 162 5.01 -8.45 13.29
N ALA A 163 5.55 -9.34 14.12
CA ALA A 163 5.17 -9.50 15.52
C ALA A 163 5.50 -8.26 16.36
N ALA A 164 6.67 -7.64 16.17
CA ALA A 164 7.04 -6.41 16.87
C ALA A 164 6.08 -5.25 16.52
N THR A 165 5.67 -5.16 15.25
CA THR A 165 4.69 -4.16 14.80
C THR A 165 3.32 -4.40 15.44
N LEU A 166 2.84 -5.65 15.44
CA LEU A 166 1.54 -6.01 16.04
C LEU A 166 1.50 -5.80 17.56
N LYS A 167 2.63 -6.02 18.26
CA LYS A 167 2.76 -5.78 19.70
C LYS A 167 2.77 -4.29 20.07
N ASP A 168 3.15 -3.40 19.14
CA ASP A 168 3.13 -1.96 19.40
C ASP A 168 1.70 -1.41 19.41
N ARG A 169 1.17 -1.21 20.63
CA ARG A 169 -0.20 -0.72 20.87
C ARG A 169 -0.47 0.68 20.33
N LYS A 170 0.56 1.47 20.05
CA LYS A 170 0.40 2.78 19.41
C LYS A 170 0.05 2.64 17.93
N SER A 171 0.55 1.58 17.29
CA SER A 171 0.32 1.29 15.88
C SER A 171 -0.88 0.37 15.66
N TRP A 172 -1.08 -0.62 16.54
CA TRP A 172 -2.17 -1.60 16.51
C TRP A 172 -2.96 -1.60 17.82
N THR A 173 -4.13 -0.95 17.78
CA THR A 173 -5.08 -0.91 18.88
C THR A 173 -6.02 -2.12 18.84
N ASP A 174 -6.70 -2.39 19.96
CA ASP A 174 -7.74 -3.43 20.06
C ASP A 174 -8.82 -3.28 18.98
N ARG A 175 -9.21 -2.02 18.70
CA ARG A 175 -10.15 -1.68 17.63
C ARG A 175 -9.59 -2.07 16.26
N ASP A 176 -8.30 -1.84 16.01
CA ASP A 176 -7.68 -2.21 14.74
C ASP A 176 -7.72 -3.72 14.50
N LEU A 177 -7.47 -4.51 15.54
CA LEU A 177 -7.52 -5.98 15.48
C LEU A 177 -8.94 -6.49 15.23
N LEU A 178 -9.95 -5.89 15.87
CA LEU A 178 -11.36 -6.20 15.61
C LEU A 178 -11.76 -5.85 14.18
N LEU A 179 -11.39 -4.67 13.69
CA LEU A 179 -11.68 -4.25 12.31
C LEU A 179 -10.98 -5.14 11.27
N ALA A 180 -9.75 -5.57 11.54
CA ALA A 180 -9.04 -6.53 10.70
C ALA A 180 -9.77 -7.87 10.65
N THR A 181 -10.29 -8.33 11.81
CA THR A 181 -11.08 -9.56 11.90
C THR A 181 -12.38 -9.46 11.09
N ILE A 182 -13.09 -8.32 11.17
CA ILE A 182 -14.29 -8.08 10.35
C ILE A 182 -13.94 -8.13 8.86
N LEU A 183 -12.84 -7.48 8.45
CA LEU A 183 -12.36 -7.52 7.07
C LEU A 183 -12.10 -8.96 6.62
N PHE A 184 -11.43 -9.78 7.43
CA PHE A 184 -11.15 -11.17 7.09
C PHE A 184 -12.43 -12.00 6.91
N HIS A 185 -13.43 -11.83 7.76
CA HIS A 185 -14.73 -12.48 7.58
C HIS A 185 -15.43 -12.02 6.30
N LYS A 186 -15.41 -10.73 5.96
CA LYS A 186 -16.03 -10.23 4.73
C LYS A 186 -15.30 -10.73 3.47
N LEU A 187 -13.98 -10.84 3.51
CA LEU A 187 -13.19 -11.43 2.42
C LEU A 187 -13.52 -12.92 2.27
N ASP A 188 -13.65 -13.67 3.35
CA ASP A 188 -14.05 -15.08 3.29
C ASP A 188 -15.43 -15.21 2.65
N LEU A 189 -16.43 -14.45 3.13
CA LEU A 189 -17.77 -14.45 2.53
C LEU A 189 -17.72 -14.19 1.03
N ARG A 190 -16.89 -13.24 0.60
CA ARG A 190 -16.72 -12.89 -0.81
C ARG A 190 -16.11 -14.03 -1.64
N PHE A 191 -15.09 -14.70 -1.13
CA PHE A 191 -14.37 -15.75 -1.86
C PHE A 191 -15.09 -17.09 -1.79
N THR A 192 -15.85 -17.35 -0.72
CA THR A 192 -16.68 -18.55 -0.59
C THR A 192 -18.03 -18.44 -1.30
N ASP A 193 -18.42 -17.23 -1.77
CA ASP A 193 -19.66 -17.05 -2.53
C ASP A 193 -19.70 -17.99 -3.76
N PRO A 194 -20.70 -18.89 -3.86
CA PRO A 194 -20.82 -19.81 -4.99
C PRO A 194 -20.99 -19.10 -6.34
N GLU A 195 -21.62 -17.92 -6.35
CA GLU A 195 -21.92 -17.21 -7.60
C GLU A 195 -20.73 -16.38 -8.10
N HIS A 196 -20.15 -15.57 -7.22
CA HIS A 196 -19.09 -14.63 -7.63
C HIS A 196 -17.69 -15.00 -7.12
N GLY A 197 -17.58 -15.83 -6.07
CA GLY A 197 -16.34 -16.14 -5.35
C GLY A 197 -15.59 -17.38 -5.86
N LYS A 198 -16.26 -18.23 -6.65
CA LYS A 198 -15.75 -19.54 -7.10
C LYS A 198 -15.49 -20.54 -5.95
N GLY A 199 -15.89 -20.22 -4.73
CA GLY A 199 -15.97 -21.15 -3.60
C GLY A 199 -14.64 -21.54 -2.94
N GLU A 200 -13.56 -20.75 -3.11
CA GLU A 200 -12.23 -21.13 -2.61
C GLU A 200 -11.87 -20.43 -1.28
N PRO A 201 -11.94 -21.13 -0.13
CA PRO A 201 -11.65 -20.54 1.18
C PRO A 201 -10.15 -20.26 1.39
N ALA A 202 -9.23 -20.95 0.70
CA ALA A 202 -7.80 -20.72 0.85
C ALA A 202 -7.33 -19.42 0.18
N LEU A 203 -8.19 -18.78 -0.63
CA LEU A 203 -7.84 -17.63 -1.44
C LEU A 203 -7.46 -16.41 -0.60
N ARG A 204 -8.07 -16.21 0.57
CA ARG A 204 -7.67 -15.14 1.50
C ARG A 204 -6.23 -15.33 1.96
N THR A 205 -5.92 -16.51 2.48
CA THR A 205 -4.58 -16.83 3.01
C THR A 205 -3.53 -16.68 1.91
N PHE A 206 -3.83 -17.19 0.71
CA PHE A 206 -3.00 -16.98 -0.49
C PHE A 206 -2.72 -15.51 -0.79
N LEU A 207 -3.76 -14.68 -0.82
CA LEU A 207 -3.62 -13.26 -1.14
C LEU A 207 -2.85 -12.49 -0.07
N LEU A 208 -2.86 -12.98 1.17
CA LEU A 208 -2.13 -12.41 2.31
C LEU A 208 -0.71 -12.98 2.47
N THR A 209 -0.27 -13.94 1.65
CA THR A 209 1.16 -14.28 1.56
C THR A 209 1.93 -13.40 0.57
N GLN A 210 1.21 -12.64 -0.27
CA GLN A 210 1.79 -11.74 -1.27
C GLN A 210 2.48 -10.53 -0.61
N LYS A 211 3.43 -9.90 -1.32
CA LYS A 211 4.12 -8.68 -0.84
C LYS A 211 3.29 -7.41 -0.97
N SER A 212 2.20 -7.45 -1.74
CA SER A 212 1.31 -6.33 -1.96
C SER A 212 -0.15 -6.77 -2.02
N LEU A 213 -1.07 -5.82 -1.89
CA LEU A 213 -2.51 -6.07 -2.04
C LEU A 213 -3.00 -5.91 -3.49
N ASP A 214 -2.10 -5.67 -4.45
CA ASP A 214 -2.49 -5.60 -5.87
C ASP A 214 -3.10 -6.91 -6.38
N PRO A 215 -2.56 -8.11 -6.06
CA PRO A 215 -3.19 -9.36 -6.46
C PRO A 215 -4.61 -9.48 -5.88
N MET A 216 -4.83 -9.04 -4.64
CA MET A 216 -6.15 -9.06 -4.00
C MET A 216 -7.13 -8.16 -4.74
N LEU A 217 -6.73 -6.92 -5.07
CA LEU A 217 -7.56 -6.03 -5.86
C LEU A 217 -7.88 -6.64 -7.23
N ARG A 218 -6.89 -7.19 -7.93
CA ARG A 218 -7.09 -7.82 -9.25
C ARG A 218 -8.04 -9.02 -9.19
N VAL A 219 -7.99 -9.81 -8.12
CA VAL A 219 -8.98 -10.89 -7.88
C VAL A 219 -10.38 -10.32 -7.72
N LEU A 220 -10.56 -9.28 -6.89
CA LEU A 220 -11.86 -8.64 -6.67
C LEU A 220 -12.41 -7.96 -7.94
N GLU A 221 -11.54 -7.41 -8.78
CA GLU A 221 -11.93 -6.85 -10.09
C GLU A 221 -12.23 -7.92 -11.15
N GLY A 222 -12.02 -9.20 -10.85
CA GLY A 222 -12.20 -10.29 -11.79
C GLY A 222 -11.15 -10.35 -12.91
N TYR A 223 -9.99 -9.71 -12.72
CA TYR A 223 -8.92 -9.64 -13.72
C TYR A 223 -8.43 -11.03 -14.17
N TYR A 224 -8.24 -11.94 -13.20
CA TYR A 224 -7.76 -13.31 -13.44
C TYR A 224 -8.82 -14.27 -13.97
N SER A 225 -10.08 -13.84 -14.10
CA SER A 225 -11.12 -14.63 -14.79
C SER A 225 -10.92 -14.66 -16.30
N ARG A 226 -10.07 -13.80 -16.86
CA ARG A 226 -9.73 -13.80 -18.29
C ARG A 226 -8.71 -14.89 -18.60
N LYS A 227 -8.91 -15.61 -19.70
CA LYS A 227 -8.09 -16.78 -20.08
C LYS A 227 -6.60 -16.44 -20.26
N ASP A 228 -6.30 -15.25 -20.79
CA ASP A 228 -4.94 -14.75 -20.99
C ASP A 228 -4.20 -14.43 -19.68
N LYS A 229 -4.92 -14.33 -18.56
CA LYS A 229 -4.38 -13.97 -17.24
C LYS A 229 -4.35 -15.12 -16.25
N TYR A 230 -4.86 -16.29 -16.64
CA TYR A 230 -4.85 -17.45 -15.76
C TYR A 230 -3.43 -17.93 -15.44
N THR A 231 -2.52 -17.92 -16.41
CA THR A 231 -1.11 -18.30 -16.19
C THR A 231 -0.42 -17.37 -15.19
N GLU A 232 -0.70 -16.07 -15.24
CA GLU A 232 -0.18 -15.10 -14.25
C GLU A 232 -0.68 -15.45 -12.84
N PHE A 233 -1.94 -15.86 -12.70
CA PHE A 233 -2.51 -16.29 -11.43
C PHE A 233 -1.86 -17.58 -10.90
N VAL A 234 -1.62 -18.56 -11.77
CA VAL A 234 -0.94 -19.81 -11.40
C VAL A 234 0.49 -19.53 -10.92
N ASN A 235 1.24 -18.66 -11.61
CA ASN A 235 2.59 -18.29 -11.19
C ASN A 235 2.60 -17.66 -9.79
N LEU A 236 1.64 -16.77 -9.50
CA LEU A 236 1.51 -16.19 -8.15
C LEU A 236 1.28 -17.26 -7.08
N ILE A 237 0.48 -18.30 -7.37
CA ILE A 237 0.24 -19.44 -6.46
C ILE A 237 1.52 -20.24 -6.25
N LEU A 238 2.24 -20.54 -7.33
CA LEU A 238 3.49 -21.29 -7.25
C LEU A 238 4.55 -20.52 -6.46
N GLU A 239 4.69 -19.21 -6.68
CA GLU A 239 5.57 -18.34 -5.87
C GLU A 239 5.20 -18.31 -4.37
N ALA A 240 3.92 -18.49 -4.04
CA ALA A 240 3.42 -18.43 -2.67
C ALA A 240 3.56 -19.73 -1.87
N PHE A 241 3.20 -20.87 -2.46
CA PHE A 241 2.99 -22.12 -1.72
C PHE A 241 3.82 -23.30 -2.19
N TYR A 242 4.54 -23.18 -3.30
CA TYR A 242 5.32 -24.31 -3.78
C TYR A 242 6.35 -24.73 -2.73
N ASN A 243 6.43 -26.02 -2.48
CA ASN A 243 7.36 -26.57 -1.50
C ASN A 243 8.04 -27.78 -2.11
N GLU A 244 9.28 -27.58 -2.56
CA GLU A 244 10.13 -28.63 -3.16
C GLU A 244 10.25 -29.87 -2.27
N VAL A 245 10.29 -29.70 -0.93
CA VAL A 245 10.43 -30.80 0.03
C VAL A 245 9.25 -31.79 -0.02
N ARG A 246 8.04 -31.35 -0.44
CA ARG A 246 6.90 -32.27 -0.63
C ARG A 246 6.96 -33.03 -1.95
N HIS A 247 7.70 -32.53 -2.94
CA HIS A 247 7.82 -33.13 -4.27
C HIS A 247 9.09 -33.98 -4.43
N ALA A 248 10.10 -33.79 -3.58
CA ALA A 248 11.31 -34.62 -3.53
C ALA A 248 11.06 -36.11 -3.21
N GLY A 249 9.87 -36.48 -2.71
CA GLY A 249 9.49 -37.88 -2.47
C GLY A 249 8.82 -38.59 -3.66
N MET A 250 8.74 -37.95 -4.83
CA MET A 250 8.13 -38.54 -6.04
C MET A 250 9.10 -38.82 -7.18
N PHE A 251 10.35 -38.37 -7.08
CA PHE A 251 11.41 -38.67 -8.03
C PHE A 251 12.64 -39.13 -7.25
N ASP A 252 12.73 -40.45 -7.02
CA ASP A 252 14.02 -41.10 -6.82
C ASP A 252 14.74 -41.05 -8.16
N GLU A 253 15.79 -40.25 -8.27
CA GLU A 253 17.02 -40.50 -9.04
C GLU A 253 17.83 -39.19 -9.14
N ASP A 254 19.00 -39.22 -8.52
CA ASP A 254 20.24 -38.56 -8.95
C ASP A 254 20.16 -37.11 -9.45
N ASP A 255 20.19 -36.15 -8.53
CA ASP A 255 20.78 -34.83 -8.80
C ASP A 255 21.61 -34.41 -7.58
N GLU A 256 22.86 -34.90 -7.54
CA GLU A 256 23.94 -34.24 -6.79
C GLU A 256 24.28 -32.94 -7.52
N ASP A 257 24.38 -31.84 -6.77
CA ASP A 257 24.86 -30.52 -7.18
C ASP A 257 23.91 -29.61 -7.99
N ASP A 258 22.91 -29.01 -7.32
CA ASP A 258 22.45 -27.66 -7.69
C ASP A 258 22.25 -26.78 -6.44
N ASP A 259 23.34 -26.58 -5.70
CA ASP A 259 23.42 -25.47 -4.77
C ASP A 259 23.45 -24.15 -5.57
N ASN A 260 22.35 -23.39 -5.54
CA ASN A 260 22.20 -21.97 -5.86
C ASN A 260 21.44 -21.54 -7.15
N GLU A 261 20.36 -22.21 -7.55
CA GLU A 261 19.27 -21.48 -8.23
C GLU A 261 18.23 -21.02 -7.20
N ASP A 262 18.09 -19.70 -7.04
CA ASP A 262 17.03 -19.06 -6.26
C ASP A 262 15.67 -19.45 -6.86
N SER A 263 15.15 -20.63 -6.52
CA SER A 263 13.84 -21.10 -6.98
C SER A 263 12.79 -20.06 -6.61
N GLU A 264 12.20 -19.42 -7.62
CA GLU A 264 11.14 -18.42 -7.44
C GLU A 264 9.90 -19.05 -6.77
N PHE A 265 9.79 -20.37 -6.86
CA PHE A 265 8.68 -21.14 -6.36
C PHE A 265 8.71 -21.25 -4.82
N GLY A 266 7.61 -20.89 -4.17
CA GLY A 266 7.48 -20.89 -2.72
C GLY A 266 8.26 -19.80 -1.99
N ALA A 267 8.97 -18.95 -2.73
CA ALA A 267 9.81 -17.90 -2.19
C ALA A 267 9.04 -16.87 -1.36
N LEU A 268 7.76 -16.62 -1.67
CA LEU A 268 6.92 -15.66 -0.93
C LEU A 268 6.48 -16.21 0.43
N GLY A 269 6.42 -17.54 0.57
CA GLY A 269 6.08 -18.22 1.83
C GLY A 269 7.22 -18.27 2.85
N ARG A 270 8.41 -17.76 2.53
CA ARG A 270 9.61 -17.80 3.39
C ARG A 270 10.05 -16.40 3.81
N GLU A 271 10.72 -16.29 4.96
CA GLU A 271 11.30 -15.03 5.44
C GLU A 271 12.35 -14.50 4.46
N HIS A 272 12.51 -13.18 4.42
CA HIS A 272 13.37 -12.43 3.49
C HIS A 272 13.08 -12.57 2.00
N TRP A 273 12.24 -13.53 1.62
CA TRP A 273 11.85 -13.86 0.25
C TRP A 273 13.02 -14.25 -0.65
N TYR A 274 12.83 -15.28 -1.47
CA TYR A 274 13.88 -15.82 -2.36
C TYR A 274 15.17 -16.15 -1.60
N ARG A 275 15.04 -16.55 -0.33
CA ARG A 275 16.14 -17.03 0.51
C ARG A 275 15.69 -18.29 1.25
N PRO A 276 16.60 -19.24 1.51
CA PRO A 276 16.31 -20.42 2.30
C PRO A 276 16.19 -20.02 3.78
N CYS A 277 15.05 -19.45 4.15
CA CYS A 277 14.74 -18.99 5.50
C CYS A 277 13.47 -19.68 6.03
N PRO A 278 13.18 -19.57 7.35
CA PRO A 278 11.97 -20.14 7.95
C PRO A 278 10.68 -19.67 7.26
N PRO A 279 9.56 -20.38 7.43
CA PRO A 279 8.28 -19.98 6.86
C PRO A 279 7.84 -18.62 7.42
N LEU A 280 7.32 -17.76 6.55
CA LEU A 280 6.80 -16.46 6.88
C LEU A 280 5.31 -16.57 7.23
N ALA A 281 4.96 -16.26 8.48
CA ALA A 281 3.58 -16.31 8.92
C ALA A 281 2.72 -15.25 8.20
N SER A 282 1.57 -15.68 7.67
CA SER A 282 0.60 -14.79 7.01
C SER A 282 0.00 -13.80 8.03
N PRO A 283 -0.21 -12.52 7.66
CA PRO A 283 -0.70 -11.51 8.60
C PRO A 283 -2.04 -11.82 9.26
N ASP A 284 -2.93 -12.55 8.58
CA ASP A 284 -4.22 -12.95 9.17
C ASP A 284 -4.03 -13.82 10.42
N THR A 285 -3.22 -14.86 10.32
CA THR A 285 -2.92 -15.74 11.46
C THR A 285 -2.23 -14.99 12.59
N MET A 286 -1.31 -14.08 12.27
CA MET A 286 -0.60 -13.27 13.27
C MET A 286 -1.52 -12.28 13.99
N ILE A 287 -2.43 -11.63 13.25
CA ILE A 287 -3.41 -10.69 13.81
C ILE A 287 -4.38 -11.42 14.73
N LEU A 288 -4.89 -12.59 14.31
CA LEU A 288 -5.79 -13.41 15.13
C LEU A 288 -5.09 -13.93 16.39
N TYR A 289 -3.83 -14.36 16.28
CA TYR A 289 -3.03 -14.79 17.42
C TYR A 289 -2.81 -13.65 18.41
N GLU A 290 -2.41 -12.47 17.92
CA GLU A 290 -2.22 -11.29 18.77
C GLU A 290 -3.54 -10.90 19.45
N ALA A 291 -4.67 -10.88 18.72
CA ALA A 291 -5.95 -10.58 19.33
C ALA A 291 -6.38 -11.59 20.41
N PHE A 292 -6.05 -12.87 20.22
CA PHE A 292 -6.23 -13.91 21.24
C PHE A 292 -5.33 -13.67 22.45
N ALA A 293 -4.05 -13.39 22.24
CA ALA A 293 -3.08 -13.09 23.30
C ALA A 293 -3.50 -11.87 24.15
N GLN A 294 -4.21 -10.92 23.54
CA GLN A 294 -4.74 -9.73 24.20
C GLN A 294 -6.09 -9.95 24.90
N GLY A 295 -6.70 -11.15 24.77
CA GLY A 295 -7.96 -11.47 25.44
C GLY A 295 -9.20 -10.80 24.83
N LEU A 296 -9.15 -10.37 23.56
CA LEU A 296 -10.24 -9.64 22.90
C LEU A 296 -11.51 -10.47 22.68
N ASN A 297 -11.44 -11.79 22.91
CA ASN A 297 -12.58 -12.71 22.79
C ASN A 297 -13.34 -12.54 21.46
N LEU A 298 -12.60 -12.46 20.35
CA LEU A 298 -13.12 -12.19 19.01
C LEU A 298 -14.26 -13.13 18.59
N GLN A 299 -14.29 -14.35 19.14
CA GLN A 299 -15.35 -15.33 18.89
C GLN A 299 -16.76 -14.80 19.20
N LYS A 300 -16.88 -13.87 20.16
CA LYS A 300 -18.16 -13.27 20.54
C LYS A 300 -18.72 -12.35 19.45
N PHE A 301 -17.84 -11.81 18.60
CA PHE A 301 -18.19 -10.82 17.58
C PHE A 301 -18.31 -11.42 16.17
N ILE A 302 -18.22 -12.75 16.01
CA ILE A 302 -18.26 -13.38 14.67
C ILE A 302 -19.58 -13.09 13.97
N VAL A 303 -20.71 -13.31 14.65
CA VAL A 303 -22.06 -13.08 14.09
C VAL A 303 -22.23 -11.61 13.73
N ASP A 304 -21.85 -10.71 14.64
CA ASP A 304 -21.92 -9.26 14.40
C ASP A 304 -21.02 -8.83 13.23
N SER A 305 -19.84 -9.44 13.09
CA SER A 305 -18.91 -9.18 11.98
C SER A 305 -19.50 -9.56 10.63
N ILE A 306 -20.17 -10.71 10.56
CA ILE A 306 -20.82 -11.21 9.34
C ILE A 306 -22.02 -10.34 8.97
N LEU A 307 -22.86 -10.00 9.96
CA LEU A 307 -24.08 -9.22 9.76
C LEU A 307 -23.83 -7.71 9.58
N TRP A 308 -22.63 -7.23 9.90
CA TRP A 308 -22.29 -5.81 9.83
C TRP A 308 -22.65 -5.21 8.46
N GLY A 309 -23.42 -4.12 8.47
CA GLY A 309 -23.78 -3.37 7.28
C GLY A 309 -24.88 -3.99 6.41
N ASN A 310 -25.53 -5.06 6.87
CA ASN A 310 -26.73 -5.62 6.23
C ASN A 310 -28.02 -4.97 6.75
N ALA A 311 -28.05 -4.58 8.04
CA ALA A 311 -29.18 -3.91 8.68
C ALA A 311 -28.83 -2.48 9.08
N ASP A 312 -29.76 -1.55 8.91
CA ASP A 312 -29.64 -0.18 9.40
C ASP A 312 -29.73 -0.21 10.93
N PRO A 313 -28.73 0.33 11.65
CA PRO A 313 -28.76 0.34 13.11
C PRO A 313 -29.91 1.15 13.72
N ARG A 314 -30.60 2.00 12.94
CA ARG A 314 -31.72 2.82 13.43
C ARG A 314 -33.05 2.08 13.41
N ASP A 315 -33.31 1.37 12.32
CA ASP A 315 -34.64 0.80 12.04
C ASP A 315 -34.61 -0.73 11.90
N GLY A 316 -33.43 -1.35 11.90
CA GLY A 316 -33.23 -2.78 11.66
C GLY A 316 -33.53 -3.22 10.21
N GLY A 317 -33.96 -2.29 9.36
CA GLY A 317 -34.28 -2.55 7.95
C GLY A 317 -33.05 -2.87 7.12
N ALA A 318 -33.22 -3.67 6.07
CA ALA A 318 -32.12 -4.02 5.17
C ALA A 318 -31.61 -2.78 4.43
N ILE A 319 -30.29 -2.56 4.44
CA ILE A 319 -29.68 -1.42 3.73
C ILE A 319 -29.49 -1.82 2.26
N PRO A 320 -30.13 -1.13 1.29
CA PRO A 320 -30.10 -1.51 -0.13
C PRO A 320 -28.68 -1.45 -0.70
N PRO A 321 -28.31 -2.30 -1.66
CA PRO A 321 -26.96 -2.32 -2.23
C PRO A 321 -26.60 -0.98 -2.89
N ILE A 322 -25.33 -0.60 -2.81
CA ILE A 322 -24.80 0.60 -3.48
C ILE A 322 -24.63 0.23 -4.95
N ARG A 323 -25.59 0.62 -5.80
CA ARG A 323 -25.52 0.45 -7.26
C ARG A 323 -24.72 1.55 -7.93
#